data_AF-A0A0Q8PWG8-F1
#
_entry.id   AF-A0A0Q8PWG8-F1
#
_cell.length_a   1.000
_cell.length_b   1.000
_cell.length_c   1.000
_cell.angle_alpha   90.00
_cell.angle_beta   90.00
_cell.angle_gamma   90.00
#
_symmetry.space_group_name_H-M   'P 1'
#
loop_
_entity.id
_entity.type
_entity.pdbx_description
1 polymer ?
#
loop_
_entity_poly.entity_id
_entity_poly.type
_entity_poly.pdbx_seq_one_letter_code
_entity_poly.pdbx_strand_id
1 'polypeptide(L)'
;MSRRPEFRFSSWAIGATGLGCADGEKFNAALARGLELHREYWAADEDRVEDSNGFVSLPLLAIACLAHHDAGLPVEVESEHLPEHLLLGSWVGEYDA
;
A
#
# COMPACT_ATOMS: atom_id res chain seq x y z
N MET A 1 -20.28 7.19 -25.01
CA MET A 1 -20.64 7.53 -23.62
C MET A 1 -19.93 6.53 -22.71
N SER A 2 -18.78 6.76 -22.09
CA SER A 2 -17.80 7.86 -22.10
C SER A 2 -16.42 7.20 -22.27
N ARG A 3 -15.57 7.73 -23.16
CA ARG A 3 -14.19 7.28 -23.33
C ARG A 3 -13.41 7.73 -22.08
N ARG A 4 -12.83 6.81 -21.31
CA ARG A 4 -11.79 7.15 -20.34
C ARG A 4 -10.50 7.42 -21.13
N PRO A 5 -9.84 8.58 -20.94
CA PRO A 5 -8.76 8.99 -21.83
C PRO A 5 -7.47 8.23 -21.54
N GLU A 6 -6.80 7.90 -22.63
CA GLU A 6 -5.37 7.64 -22.80
C GLU A 6 -4.45 8.11 -21.66
N PHE A 7 -3.78 7.14 -21.01
CA PHE A 7 -2.67 7.39 -20.09
C PHE A 7 -1.52 8.06 -20.85
N ARG A 8 -1.37 9.37 -20.67
CA ARG A 8 -0.25 10.15 -21.17
C ARG A 8 0.83 10.23 -20.09
N PHE A 9 1.71 9.23 -20.06
CA PHE A 9 3.03 9.36 -19.43
C PHE A 9 3.81 10.45 -20.17
N SER A 10 3.80 11.68 -19.66
CA SER A 10 4.72 12.71 -20.14
C SER A 10 5.18 13.61 -19.00
N SER A 11 6.49 13.60 -18.78
CA SER A 11 7.28 14.60 -18.07
C SER A 11 7.27 14.56 -16.54
N TRP A 12 7.93 13.56 -15.97
CA TRP A 12 8.53 13.66 -14.64
C TRP A 12 10.06 13.58 -14.78
N ALA A 13 10.69 14.67 -15.22
CA ALA A 13 12.16 14.80 -15.23
C ALA A 13 12.66 16.25 -15.16
N ILE A 14 11.81 17.23 -14.80
CA ILE A 14 12.26 18.59 -14.49
C ILE A 14 11.64 18.96 -13.15
N GLY A 15 12.30 18.53 -12.06
CA GLY A 15 11.82 18.79 -10.70
C GLY A 15 12.56 18.01 -9.61
N ALA A 16 13.84 17.69 -9.81
CA ALA A 16 14.68 17.10 -8.77
C ALA A 16 15.13 18.19 -7.77
N THR A 17 14.22 18.66 -6.91
CA THR A 17 14.56 19.37 -5.67
C THR A 17 13.53 19.09 -4.57
N GLY A 18 13.70 17.96 -3.87
CA GLY A 18 13.59 17.91 -2.39
C GLY A 18 12.24 17.83 -1.68
N LEU A 19 11.07 17.94 -2.34
CA LEU A 19 9.79 17.95 -1.62
C LEU A 19 8.97 16.64 -1.70
N GLY A 20 9.15 15.81 -2.73
CA GLY A 20 8.38 14.56 -2.89
C GLY A 20 8.90 13.34 -2.12
N CYS A 21 10.21 13.29 -1.83
CA CYS A 21 10.83 12.15 -1.14
C CYS A 21 10.40 12.10 0.35
N ALA A 22 10.33 13.26 1.00
CA ALA A 22 10.06 13.33 2.44
C ALA A 22 8.64 12.88 2.82
N ASP A 23 7.63 13.15 1.98
CA ASP A 23 6.26 12.69 2.24
C ASP A 23 6.13 11.17 2.04
N GLY A 24 6.79 10.62 1.02
CA GLY A 24 6.89 9.17 0.81
C GLY A 24 7.64 8.47 1.95
N GLU A 25 8.78 8.99 2.37
CA GLU A 25 9.56 8.42 3.49
C GLU A 25 8.76 8.42 4.80
N LYS A 26 8.10 9.54 5.13
CA LYS A 26 7.25 9.63 6.32
C LYS A 26 6.06 8.69 6.24
N PHE A 27 5.44 8.57 5.07
CA PHE A 27 4.33 7.65 4.84
C PHE A 27 4.78 6.20 5.07
N ASN A 28 5.87 5.77 4.43
CA ASN A 28 6.40 4.41 4.58
C ASN A 28 6.82 4.13 6.04
N ALA A 29 7.46 5.09 6.71
CA ALA A 29 7.79 4.95 8.13
C ALA A 29 6.54 4.79 9.02
N ALA A 30 5.48 5.57 8.76
CA ALA A 30 4.23 5.47 9.49
C ALA A 30 3.49 4.15 9.20
N LEU A 31 3.48 3.71 7.93
CA LEU A 31 2.87 2.46 7.50
C LEU A 31 3.57 1.25 8.14
N ALA A 32 4.90 1.22 8.11
CA ALA A 32 5.70 0.17 8.76
C ALA A 32 5.41 0.10 10.27
N ARG A 33 5.32 1.26 10.94
CA ARG A 33 4.96 1.31 12.35
C ARG A 33 3.53 0.84 12.63
N GLY A 34 2.58 1.19 11.78
CA GLY A 34 1.21 0.70 11.90
C GLY A 34 1.12 -0.83 11.76
N LEU A 35 1.85 -1.40 10.81
CA LEU A 35 1.88 -2.85 10.57
C LEU A 35 2.53 -3.60 11.74
N GLU A 36 3.58 -3.03 12.32
CA GLU A 36 4.20 -3.61 13.52
C GLU A 36 3.25 -3.60 14.72
N LEU A 37 2.54 -2.50 14.95
CA LEU A 37 1.52 -2.42 16.02
C LEU A 37 0.36 -3.39 15.80
N HIS A 38 -0.06 -3.59 14.54
CA HIS A 38 -1.06 -4.60 14.19
C HIS A 38 -0.56 -6.00 14.55
N ARG A 39 0.67 -6.34 14.14
CA ARG A 39 1.31 -7.63 14.47
C ARG A 39 1.40 -7.84 15.98
N GLU A 40 1.89 -6.85 16.73
CA GLU A 40 1.99 -6.90 18.19
C GLU A 40 0.62 -7.12 18.85
N TYR A 41 -0.42 -6.41 18.40
CA TYR A 41 -1.77 -6.54 18.96
C TYR A 41 -2.36 -7.93 18.77
N TRP A 42 -2.18 -8.51 17.58
CA TRP A 42 -2.72 -9.84 17.22
C TRP A 42 -1.88 -10.98 17.78
N ALA A 43 -0.57 -10.80 17.98
CA ALA A 43 0.32 -11.79 18.59
C ALA A 43 0.29 -11.79 20.13
N ALA A 44 -0.31 -10.78 20.76
CA ALA A 44 -0.30 -10.62 22.22
C ALA A 44 -1.20 -11.61 22.98
N ASP A 45 -2.09 -12.34 22.30
CA ASP A 45 -3.15 -13.14 22.90
C ASP A 45 -3.34 -14.41 22.06
N GLU A 46 -3.17 -15.59 22.68
CA GLU A 46 -3.22 -16.88 21.97
C GLU A 46 -4.57 -17.13 21.30
N ASP A 47 -5.68 -16.63 21.87
CA ASP A 47 -7.01 -16.75 21.27
C ASP A 47 -7.16 -15.87 20.01
N ARG A 48 -6.33 -14.82 19.88
CA ARG A 48 -6.36 -13.88 18.73
C ARG A 48 -5.47 -14.32 17.58
N VAL A 49 -4.45 -15.14 17.83
CA VAL A 49 -3.52 -15.60 16.79
C VAL A 49 -4.25 -16.42 15.71
N GLU A 50 -5.30 -17.14 16.09
CA GLU A 50 -6.11 -17.94 15.15
C GLU A 50 -7.25 -17.15 14.49
N ASP A 51 -7.46 -15.88 14.88
CA ASP A 51 -8.50 -15.05 14.29
C ASP A 51 -8.06 -14.52 12.92
N SER A 52 -8.88 -14.81 11.91
CA SER A 52 -8.61 -14.40 10.52
C SER A 52 -8.53 -12.88 10.33
N ASN A 53 -9.10 -12.08 11.24
CA ASN A 53 -9.00 -10.63 11.22
C ASN A 53 -7.55 -10.13 11.48
N GLY A 54 -6.71 -10.96 12.10
CA GLY A 54 -5.30 -10.65 12.34
C GLY A 54 -4.41 -10.82 11.12
N PHE A 55 -4.83 -11.63 10.13
CA PHE A 55 -3.96 -11.99 9.00
C PHE A 55 -3.62 -10.79 8.11
N VAL A 56 -4.60 -9.95 7.80
CA VAL A 56 -4.41 -8.78 6.94
C VAL A 56 -4.93 -7.54 7.63
N SER A 57 -4.11 -6.49 7.68
CA SER A 57 -4.55 -5.21 8.19
C SER A 57 -5.34 -4.47 7.10
N LEU A 58 -6.62 -4.81 6.94
CA LEU A 58 -7.54 -4.15 6.00
C LEU A 58 -7.50 -2.61 6.03
N PRO A 59 -7.50 -1.93 7.20
CA PRO A 59 -7.42 -0.47 7.21
C PRO A 59 -6.09 0.07 6.67
N LEU A 60 -4.96 -0.57 7.01
CA LEU A 60 -3.65 -0.14 6.50
C LEU A 60 -3.49 -0.46 5.01
N LEU A 61 -4.01 -1.61 4.56
CA LEU A 61 -4.08 -1.96 3.14
C LEU A 61 -4.89 -0.91 2.36
N ALA A 62 -6.06 -0.51 2.85
CA ALA A 62 -6.87 0.52 2.19
C ALA A 62 -6.11 1.83 2.02
N ILE A 63 -5.40 2.29 3.06
CA ILE A 63 -4.60 3.51 3.01
C ILE A 63 -3.42 3.35 2.03
N ALA A 64 -2.74 2.20 2.04
CA ALA A 64 -1.64 1.91 1.13
C ALA A 64 -2.11 1.87 -0.33
N CYS A 65 -3.29 1.31 -0.61
CA CYS A 65 -3.91 1.35 -1.93
C CYS A 65 -4.21 2.78 -2.39
N LEU A 66 -4.79 3.62 -1.53
CA LEU A 66 -5.03 5.03 -1.84
C LEU A 66 -3.71 5.78 -2.10
N ALA A 67 -2.68 5.53 -1.29
CA ALA A 67 -1.38 6.13 -1.46
C ALA A 67 -0.76 5.75 -2.82
N HIS A 68 -0.81 4.46 -3.18
CA HIS A 68 -0.25 3.95 -4.42
C HIS A 68 -1.04 4.39 -5.66
N HIS A 69 -2.36 4.16 -5.69
CA HIS A 69 -3.18 4.33 -6.90
C HIS A 69 -3.71 5.76 -7.08
N ASP A 70 -4.08 6.46 -6.00
CA ASP A 70 -4.67 7.81 -6.09
C ASP A 70 -3.65 8.92 -5.88
N ALA A 71 -2.70 8.74 -4.95
CA ALA A 71 -1.71 9.77 -4.62
C ALA A 71 -0.36 9.60 -5.35
N GLY A 72 -0.10 8.45 -5.96
CA GLY A 72 1.18 8.15 -6.63
C GLY A 72 2.38 8.13 -5.68
N LEU A 73 2.15 7.87 -4.39
CA LEU A 73 3.20 7.71 -3.40
C LEU A 73 3.77 6.28 -3.48
N PRO A 74 5.10 6.11 -3.53
CA PRO A 74 5.70 4.78 -3.53
C PRO A 74 5.42 4.11 -2.18
N VAL A 75 4.95 2.87 -2.23
CA VAL A 75 4.82 1.99 -1.05
C VAL A 75 5.94 0.96 -1.13
N GLU A 76 6.89 1.06 -0.21
CA GLU A 76 8.12 0.24 -0.18
C GLU A 76 8.11 -0.76 1.00
N VAL A 77 7.05 -0.74 1.81
CA VAL A 77 6.94 -1.61 2.98
C VAL A 77 6.44 -3.00 2.57
N GLU A 78 7.26 -4.01 2.81
CA GLU A 78 6.88 -5.42 2.70
C GLU A 78 6.47 -5.97 4.07
N SER A 79 5.31 -6.64 4.16
CA SER A 79 4.81 -7.22 5.41
C SER A 79 3.83 -8.37 5.12
N GLU A 80 3.83 -9.39 5.99
CA GLU A 80 2.84 -10.48 5.95
C GLU A 80 1.40 -9.98 6.09
N HIS A 81 1.21 -8.86 6.80
CA HIS A 81 -0.10 -8.23 7.01
C HIS A 81 -0.49 -7.24 5.91
N LEU A 82 0.38 -7.05 4.91
CA LEU A 82 0.18 -6.17 3.76
C LEU A 82 0.46 -6.93 2.45
N PRO A 83 -0.50 -7.75 1.97
CA PRO A 83 -0.32 -8.58 0.79
C PRO A 83 -0.07 -7.74 -0.48
N GLU A 84 1.12 -7.86 -1.04
CA GLU A 84 1.61 -7.09 -2.19
C GLU A 84 0.67 -7.18 -3.41
N HIS A 85 0.20 -8.38 -3.76
CA HIS A 85 -0.67 -8.57 -4.92
C HIS A 85 -2.02 -7.86 -4.78
N LEU A 86 -2.55 -7.74 -3.56
CA LEU A 86 -3.78 -6.98 -3.31
C LEU A 86 -3.52 -5.47 -3.36
N LEU A 87 -2.35 -5.02 -2.90
CA LEU A 87 -1.95 -3.63 -2.97
C LEU A 87 -1.74 -3.17 -4.42
N LEU A 88 -1.03 -3.97 -5.22
CA LEU A 88 -0.73 -3.67 -6.62
C LEU A 88 -1.91 -3.93 -7.56
N GLY A 89 -2.95 -4.63 -7.11
CA GLY A 89 -4.05 -5.07 -7.98
C GLY A 89 -3.59 -6.06 -9.05
N SER A 90 -2.51 -6.81 -8.80
CA SER A 90 -1.92 -7.78 -9.73
C SER A 90 -2.53 -9.18 -9.58
N TRP A 91 -3.81 -9.25 -9.22
CA TRP A 91 -4.49 -10.49 -8.93
C TRP A 91 -4.55 -11.40 -10.16
N VAL A 92 -4.28 -12.69 -9.97
CA VAL A 92 -4.23 -13.67 -11.05
C VAL A 92 -5.59 -13.74 -11.75
N GLY A 93 -5.63 -13.35 -13.03
CA GLY A 93 -6.84 -13.37 -13.85
C GLY A 93 -7.64 -12.07 -13.89
N GLU A 94 -7.18 -10.98 -13.25
CA GLU A 94 -7.84 -9.66 -13.34
C GLU A 94 -7.50 -8.91 -14.64
N TYR A 95 -6.31 -9.16 -15.21
CA TYR A 95 -5.87 -8.62 -16.50
C TYR A 95 -5.31 -9.77 -17.35
N ASP A 96 -5.87 -9.97 -18.55
CA ASP A 96 -5.32 -10.93 -19.52
C ASP A 96 -3.88 -10.53 -19.92
N ALA A 97 -3.02 -11.53 -20.07
CA ALA A 97 -1.61 -11.40 -20.47
C ALA A 97 -1.43 -10.98 -21.94
#